data_AF-A0A2V1JN69-F1
#
_entry.id   AF-A0A2V1JN69-F1
#
_cell.length_a   1.000
_cell.length_b   1.000
_cell.length_c   1.000
_cell.angle_alpha   90.00
_cell.angle_beta   90.00
_cell.angle_gamma   90.00
#
_symmetry.space_group_name_H-M   'P 1'
#
loop_
_entity.id
_entity.type
_entity.pdbx_description
1 polymer ?
#
loop_
_entity_poly.entity_id
_entity_poly.type
_entity_poly.pdbx_seq_one_letter_code
_entity_poly.pdbx_strand_id
1 'polypeptide(L)'
;MSTGKIQVYYGEGRGKTSAALGYAIHEASKGESVIVIQFLKQKDEDEISFLGRLEPEIRLFRFQKSEKFYRELPAEEQLEEQMNMKNGISYARKVLQTGECDILILDEVLGLLDQNIVPEEEILQLMAMKSDDMHMIMTGQVISDGIMEQADDVYEICIKKEG
;
A
#
# COMPACT_ATOMS: atom_id res chain seq x y z
N MET A 1 5.94 24.49 3.40
CA MET A 1 5.62 23.76 4.63
C MET A 1 4.98 22.47 4.15
N SER A 2 5.70 21.35 4.13
CA SER A 2 5.08 20.06 3.78
C SER A 2 4.20 19.66 4.96
N THR A 3 2.91 19.48 4.68
CA THR A 3 1.91 18.94 5.60
C THR A 3 1.57 17.56 5.05
N GLY A 4 2.42 16.58 5.34
CA GLY A 4 2.24 15.22 4.89
C GLY A 4 0.87 14.71 5.32
N LYS A 5 0.13 14.10 4.40
CA LYS A 5 -1.25 13.66 4.61
C LYS A 5 -1.36 12.14 4.57
N ILE A 6 -2.46 11.62 5.11
CA ILE A 6 -2.90 10.24 4.91
C ILE A 6 -4.02 10.24 3.87
N GLN A 7 -3.74 9.65 2.71
CA GLN A 7 -4.68 9.52 1.61
C GLN A 7 -5.09 8.06 1.41
N VAL A 8 -6.37 7.82 1.16
CA VAL A 8 -6.91 6.47 0.92
C VAL A 8 -7.65 6.40 -0.40
N TYR A 9 -7.30 5.42 -1.24
CA TYR A 9 -8.08 5.04 -2.42
C TYR A 9 -8.74 3.68 -2.17
N TYR A 10 -10.08 3.66 -2.08
CA TYR A 10 -10.83 2.43 -1.84
C TYR A 10 -11.94 2.20 -2.88
N GLY A 11 -12.66 1.08 -2.79
CA GLY A 11 -13.82 0.75 -3.62
C GLY A 11 -13.57 -0.37 -4.64
N GLU A 12 -14.65 -0.83 -5.27
CA GLU A 12 -14.63 -1.99 -6.19
C GLU A 12 -14.03 -1.67 -7.57
N GLY A 13 -13.87 -0.39 -7.90
CA GLY A 13 -13.34 0.04 -9.19
C GLY A 13 -11.85 -0.22 -9.37
N ARG A 14 -11.44 -0.36 -10.65
CA ARG A 14 -10.03 -0.45 -11.05
C ARG A 14 -9.40 0.95 -11.05
N GLY A 15 -8.11 1.02 -10.74
CA GLY A 15 -7.32 2.25 -10.82
C GLY A 15 -6.80 2.81 -9.50
N LYS A 16 -7.11 2.18 -8.35
CA LYS A 16 -6.60 2.59 -7.02
C LYS A 16 -5.06 2.59 -6.97
N THR A 17 -4.45 1.45 -7.29
CA THR A 17 -2.99 1.33 -7.43
C THR A 17 -2.44 2.31 -8.46
N SER A 18 -3.11 2.47 -9.61
CA SER A 18 -2.66 3.38 -10.66
C SER A 18 -2.67 4.85 -10.21
N ALA A 19 -3.68 5.26 -9.44
CA ALA A 19 -3.74 6.60 -8.85
C ALA A 19 -2.60 6.81 -7.85
N ALA A 20 -2.33 5.83 -6.98
CA ALA A 20 -1.22 5.87 -6.04
C ALA A 20 0.15 5.93 -6.74
N LEU A 21 0.39 5.08 -7.74
CA LEU A 21 1.64 5.09 -8.52
C LEU A 21 1.79 6.36 -9.38
N GLY A 22 0.69 6.88 -9.93
CA GLY A 22 0.70 8.15 -10.67
C GLY A 22 1.12 9.32 -9.77
N TYR A 23 0.62 9.34 -8.52
CA TYR A 23 1.06 10.29 -7.50
C TYR A 23 2.56 10.11 -7.19
N ALA A 24 3.02 8.87 -6.99
CA ALA A 24 4.43 8.55 -6.75
C ALA A 24 5.34 9.12 -7.84
N ILE A 25 5.01 8.87 -9.11
CA ILE A 25 5.78 9.36 -10.27
C ILE A 25 5.78 10.89 -10.32
N HIS A 26 4.64 11.51 -10.04
CA HIS A 26 4.53 12.97 -10.04
C HIS A 26 5.44 13.61 -8.98
N GLU A 27 5.42 13.11 -7.75
CA GLU A 27 6.23 13.67 -6.66
C GLU A 27 7.71 13.30 -6.81
N ALA A 28 8.03 12.08 -7.26
CA ALA A 28 9.40 11.70 -7.62
C ALA A 28 9.99 12.64 -8.68
N SER A 29 9.19 13.10 -9.64
CA SER A 29 9.65 14.08 -10.64
C SER A 29 10.02 15.45 -10.06
N LYS A 30 9.61 15.74 -8.82
CA LYS A 30 9.98 16.95 -8.06
C LYS A 30 11.16 16.72 -7.11
N GLY A 31 11.70 15.49 -7.05
CA GLY A 31 12.82 15.11 -6.19
C GLY A 31 12.41 14.48 -4.87
N GLU A 32 11.13 14.21 -4.64
CA GLU A 32 10.66 13.47 -3.46
C GLU A 32 11.02 11.98 -3.58
N SER A 33 11.36 11.36 -2.46
CA SER A 33 11.66 9.93 -2.39
C SER A 33 10.42 9.12 -2.04
N VAL A 34 10.21 8.00 -2.74
CA VAL A 34 9.00 7.18 -2.59
C VAL A 34 9.36 5.72 -2.29
N ILE A 35 8.68 5.16 -1.29
CA ILE A 35 8.68 3.72 -1.03
C ILE A 35 7.26 3.19 -1.27
N VAL A 36 7.15 2.14 -2.08
CA VAL A 36 5.92 1.42 -2.36
C VAL A 36 6.03 0.02 -1.76
N ILE A 37 5.10 -0.32 -0.89
CA ILE A 37 4.95 -1.67 -0.30
C ILE A 37 3.65 -2.26 -0.83
N GLN A 38 3.75 -3.38 -1.55
CA GLN A 38 2.62 -4.07 -2.14
C GLN A 38 2.27 -5.35 -1.37
N PHE A 39 1.00 -5.44 -1.00
CA PHE A 39 0.38 -6.59 -0.34
C PHE A 39 -0.56 -7.32 -1.30
N LEU A 40 -0.83 -8.61 -1.05
CA LEU A 40 -1.85 -9.42 -1.77
C LEU A 40 -1.78 -9.42 -3.31
N LYS A 41 -0.66 -8.99 -3.90
CA LYS A 41 -0.45 -8.94 -5.34
C LYS A 41 0.27 -10.20 -5.78
N GLN A 42 -0.24 -10.85 -6.82
CA GLN A 42 0.50 -11.90 -7.51
C GLN A 42 1.85 -11.36 -7.99
N LYS A 43 2.85 -12.25 -8.08
CA LYS A 43 4.11 -11.92 -8.73
C LYS A 43 3.86 -11.67 -10.22
N ASP A 44 4.17 -10.46 -10.66
CA ASP A 44 4.12 -10.03 -12.06
C ASP A 44 5.52 -9.47 -12.39
N GLU A 45 6.35 -10.28 -13.05
CA GLU A 45 7.76 -9.95 -13.29
C GLU A 45 7.93 -8.75 -14.23
N ASP A 46 7.00 -8.53 -15.15
CA ASP A 46 7.07 -7.42 -16.11
C ASP A 46 6.78 -6.08 -15.42
N GLU A 47 5.75 -6.03 -14.56
CA GLU A 47 5.44 -4.84 -13.76
C GLU A 47 6.60 -4.48 -12.81
N ILE A 48 7.16 -5.49 -12.13
CA ILE A 48 8.29 -5.32 -11.21
C ILE A 48 9.52 -4.81 -11.97
N SER A 49 9.85 -5.42 -13.11
CA SER A 49 11.01 -5.04 -13.92
C SER A 49 10.90 -3.59 -14.40
N PHE A 50 9.71 -3.16 -14.83
CA PHE A 50 9.49 -1.79 -15.27
C PHE A 50 9.62 -0.78 -14.12
N LEU A 51 8.96 -1.04 -12.98
CA LEU A 51 9.02 -0.16 -11.82
C LEU A 51 10.42 -0.09 -11.20
N GLY A 52 11.20 -1.17 -11.27
CA GLY A 52 12.60 -1.17 -10.82
C GLY A 52 13.51 -0.19 -11.58
N ARG A 53 13.10 0.28 -12.76
CA ARG A 53 13.83 1.32 -13.52
C ARG A 53 13.66 2.73 -12.93
N LEU A 54 12.76 2.89 -11.97
CA LEU A 54 12.48 4.15 -11.29
C LEU A 54 13.29 4.31 -10.00
N GLU A 55 14.16 3.36 -9.68
CA GLU A 55 15.11 3.51 -8.58
C GLU A 55 16.23 4.50 -8.94
N PRO A 56 16.74 5.29 -7.97
CA PRO A 56 16.41 5.23 -6.53
C PRO A 56 15.17 6.02 -6.10
N GLU A 57 14.56 6.82 -6.97
CA GLU A 57 13.48 7.75 -6.61
C GLU A 57 12.21 7.02 -6.13
N ILE A 58 11.88 5.88 -6.75
CA ILE A 58 10.74 5.03 -6.37
C ILE A 58 11.24 3.61 -6.14
N ARG A 59 11.14 3.14 -4.89
CA ARG A 59 11.55 1.78 -4.49
C ARG A 59 10.33 0.92 -4.22
N LEU A 60 10.27 -0.25 -4.85
CA LEU A 60 9.13 -1.17 -4.76
C LEU A 60 9.48 -2.43 -3.98
N PHE A 61 8.69 -2.73 -2.96
CA PHE A 61 8.80 -3.93 -2.13
C PHE A 61 7.51 -4.73 -2.18
N ARG A 62 7.58 -5.96 -2.70
CA ARG A 62 6.47 -6.93 -2.66
C ARG A 62 6.69 -7.94 -1.55
N PHE A 63 5.65 -8.16 -0.77
CA PHE A 63 5.70 -9.15 0.31
C PHE A 63 5.00 -10.45 -0.04
N GLN A 64 4.14 -10.52 -1.07
CA GLN A 64 3.61 -11.82 -1.50
C GLN A 64 4.62 -12.45 -2.44
N LYS A 65 4.97 -13.72 -2.20
CA LYS A 65 5.95 -14.43 -3.06
C LYS A 65 5.28 -15.28 -4.13
N SER A 66 4.08 -15.79 -3.85
CA SER A 66 3.33 -16.62 -4.78
C SER A 66 2.89 -15.88 -6.05
N GLU A 67 2.91 -16.62 -7.16
CA GLU A 67 2.39 -16.22 -8.47
C GLU A 67 0.86 -16.28 -8.56
N LYS A 68 0.17 -16.87 -7.56
CA LYS A 68 -1.29 -16.94 -7.50
C LYS A 68 -1.86 -15.92 -6.54
N PHE A 69 -3.14 -15.60 -6.67
CA PHE A 69 -3.82 -14.77 -5.67
C PHE A 69 -3.87 -15.51 -4.32
N TYR A 70 -3.68 -14.78 -3.22
CA TYR A 70 -3.71 -15.32 -1.87
C TYR A 70 -4.94 -16.22 -1.59
N ARG A 71 -6.12 -15.81 -2.07
CA ARG A 71 -7.38 -16.56 -1.90
C ARG A 71 -7.43 -17.90 -2.65
N GLU A 72 -6.58 -18.08 -3.66
CA GLU A 72 -6.49 -19.29 -4.47
C GLU A 72 -5.44 -20.28 -3.95
N LEU A 73 -4.66 -19.88 -2.95
CA LEU A 73 -3.63 -20.72 -2.34
C LEU A 73 -4.24 -21.78 -1.42
N PRO A 74 -3.64 -22.98 -1.33
CA PRO A 74 -3.96 -23.92 -0.27
C PRO A 74 -3.62 -23.34 1.11
N ALA A 75 -4.29 -23.82 2.16
CA ALA A 75 -4.15 -23.28 3.51
C ALA A 75 -2.70 -23.23 4.03
N GLU A 76 -1.88 -24.21 3.69
CA GLU A 76 -0.47 -24.26 4.09
C GLU A 76 0.34 -23.09 3.46
N GLU A 77 0.17 -22.83 2.16
CA GLU A 77 0.80 -21.71 1.46
C GLU A 77 0.23 -20.36 1.94
N GLN A 78 -1.07 -20.30 2.29
CA GLN A 78 -1.65 -19.09 2.89
C GLN A 78 -0.96 -18.72 4.21
N LEU A 79 -0.60 -19.69 5.05
CA LEU A 79 0.10 -19.41 6.31
C LEU A 79 1.48 -18.80 6.06
N GLU A 80 2.21 -19.28 5.06
CA GLU A 80 3.51 -18.70 4.68
C GLU A 80 3.35 -17.28 4.15
N GLU A 81 2.37 -17.03 3.29
CA GLU A 81 2.12 -15.70 2.76
C GLU A 81 1.63 -14.73 3.85
N GLN A 82 0.83 -15.18 4.81
CA GLN A 82 0.46 -14.37 5.99
C GLN A 82 1.69 -13.91 6.77
N MET A 83 2.69 -14.78 6.95
CA MET A 83 3.95 -14.39 7.59
C MET A 83 4.68 -13.34 6.75
N ASN A 84 4.72 -13.49 5.43
CA ASN A 84 5.32 -12.47 4.58
C ASN A 84 4.56 -11.13 4.64
N MET A 85 3.23 -11.13 4.64
CA MET A 85 2.42 -9.91 4.80
C MET A 85 2.73 -9.20 6.13
N LYS A 86 2.84 -9.95 7.23
CA LYS A 86 3.23 -9.41 8.55
C LYS A 86 4.65 -8.84 8.56
N ASN A 87 5.56 -9.44 7.80
CA ASN A 87 6.89 -8.85 7.57
C ASN A 87 6.79 -7.53 6.81
N GLY A 88 5.85 -7.40 5.87
CA GLY A 88 5.58 -6.15 5.15
C GLY A 88 5.09 -5.03 6.05
N ILE A 89 4.18 -5.33 6.99
CA ILE A 89 3.76 -4.38 8.04
C ILE A 89 4.94 -3.99 8.93
N SER A 90 5.78 -4.96 9.30
CA SER A 90 7.00 -4.68 10.09
C SER A 90 8.00 -3.81 9.32
N TYR A 91 8.08 -3.96 7.99
CA TYR A 91 8.91 -3.12 7.14
C TYR A 91 8.35 -1.70 7.00
N ALA A 92 7.04 -1.56 6.78
CA ALA A 92 6.35 -0.26 6.79
C ALA A 92 6.60 0.50 8.10
N ARG A 93 6.51 -0.20 9.23
CA ARG A 93 6.82 0.34 10.55
C ARG A 93 8.25 0.87 10.65
N LYS A 94 9.23 0.17 10.07
CA LYS A 94 10.62 0.61 10.03
C LYS A 94 10.78 1.86 9.16
N VAL A 95 10.18 1.88 7.97
CA VAL A 95 10.22 3.04 7.07
C VAL A 95 9.67 4.31 7.75
N LEU A 96 8.55 4.17 8.47
CA LEU A 96 7.97 5.26 9.25
C LEU A 96 8.91 5.73 10.38
N GLN A 97 9.58 4.81 11.07
CA GLN A 97 10.49 5.14 12.17
C GLN A 97 11.79 5.80 11.70
N THR A 98 12.30 5.39 10.53
CA THR A 98 13.56 5.91 9.99
C THR A 98 13.36 7.19 9.19
N GLY A 99 12.13 7.48 8.73
CA GLY A 99 11.86 8.61 7.84
C GLY A 99 12.61 8.50 6.52
N GLU A 100 12.75 7.28 6.00
CA GLU A 100 13.62 7.00 4.83
C GLU A 100 13.02 7.44 3.49
N CYS A 101 11.76 7.86 3.48
CA CYS A 101 11.11 8.42 2.31
C CYS A 101 10.19 9.57 2.68
N ASP A 102 9.90 10.42 1.69
CA ASP A 102 8.94 11.50 1.82
C ASP A 102 7.51 10.95 1.63
N ILE A 103 7.37 9.87 0.84
CA ILE A 103 6.08 9.26 0.50
C ILE A 103 6.13 7.75 0.72
N LEU A 104 5.21 7.22 1.53
CA LEU A 104 5.01 5.79 1.75
C LEU A 104 3.67 5.34 1.17
N ILE A 105 3.72 4.42 0.21
CA ILE A 105 2.52 3.80 -0.38
C ILE A 105 2.37 2.39 0.16
N LEU A 106 1.23 2.10 0.77
CA LEU A 106 0.81 0.79 1.27
C LEU A 106 -0.31 0.27 0.36
N ASP A 107 0.07 -0.32 -0.77
CA ASP A 107 -0.85 -0.78 -1.81
C ASP A 107 -1.47 -2.14 -1.44
N GLU A 108 -2.81 -2.21 -1.47
CA GLU A 108 -3.68 -3.31 -1.04
C GLU A 108 -3.55 -3.67 0.46
N VAL A 109 -3.08 -2.73 1.28
CA VAL A 109 -2.94 -2.93 2.73
C VAL A 109 -4.28 -3.14 3.43
N LEU A 110 -5.35 -2.47 2.96
CA LEU A 110 -6.69 -2.65 3.55
C LEU A 110 -7.23 -4.06 3.30
N GLY A 111 -6.78 -4.72 2.22
CA GLY A 111 -7.12 -6.11 1.96
C GLY A 111 -6.59 -7.08 3.03
N LEU A 112 -5.55 -6.70 3.79
CA LEU A 112 -5.08 -7.51 4.92
C LEU A 112 -6.12 -7.61 6.04
N LEU A 113 -6.95 -6.57 6.21
CA LEU A 113 -8.08 -6.57 7.15
C LEU A 113 -9.18 -7.48 6.63
N ASP A 114 -9.53 -7.35 5.35
CA ASP A 114 -10.54 -8.19 4.69
C ASP A 114 -10.18 -9.68 4.75
N GLN A 115 -8.89 -10.01 4.74
CA GLN A 115 -8.38 -11.38 4.85
C GLN A 115 -8.09 -11.82 6.29
N ASN A 116 -8.38 -10.99 7.30
CA ASN A 116 -8.06 -11.24 8.72
C ASN A 116 -6.58 -11.61 8.97
N ILE A 117 -5.67 -11.07 8.16
CA ILE A 117 -4.22 -11.33 8.26
C ILE A 117 -3.62 -10.49 9.39
N VAL A 118 -4.10 -9.24 9.51
CA VAL A 118 -3.77 -8.32 10.60
C VAL A 118 -5.05 -7.71 11.15
N PRO A 119 -5.09 -7.36 12.44
CA PRO A 119 -6.22 -6.64 13.03
C PRO A 119 -6.17 -5.15 12.62
N GLU A 120 -7.32 -4.46 12.69
CA GLU A 120 -7.43 -3.04 12.33
C GLU A 120 -6.47 -2.16 13.14
N GLU A 121 -6.27 -2.48 14.42
CA GLU A 121 -5.39 -1.73 15.31
C GLU A 121 -3.94 -1.64 14.79
N GLU A 122 -3.46 -2.64 14.04
CA GLU A 122 -2.11 -2.57 13.43
C GLU A 122 -2.05 -1.47 12.35
N ILE A 123 -3.10 -1.30 11.56
CA ILE A 123 -3.14 -0.27 10.51
C ILE A 123 -3.28 1.13 11.12
N LEU A 124 -4.15 1.28 12.13
CA LEU A 124 -4.29 2.55 12.86
C LEU A 124 -2.99 2.94 13.57
N GLN A 125 -2.22 1.97 14.08
CA GLN A 125 -0.89 2.24 14.63
C GLN A 125 0.09 2.76 13.57
N LEU A 126 0.10 2.20 12.35
CA LEU A 126 0.94 2.71 11.27
C LEU A 126 0.58 4.16 10.92
N MET A 127 -0.72 4.46 10.79
CA MET A 127 -1.22 5.81 10.52
C MET A 127 -0.74 6.81 11.58
N ALA A 128 -0.86 6.44 12.86
CA ALA A 128 -0.44 7.29 13.99
C ALA A 128 1.10 7.46 14.11
N MET A 129 1.90 6.57 13.51
CA MET A 129 3.36 6.64 13.53
C MET A 129 3.96 7.57 12.47
N LYS A 130 3.17 7.99 11.48
CA LYS A 130 3.60 8.89 10.41
C LYS A 130 4.09 10.22 10.98
N SER A 131 5.25 10.70 10.52
CA SER A 131 5.72 12.05 10.83
C SER A 131 4.90 13.12 10.09
N ASP A 132 4.84 14.34 10.59
CA ASP A 132 4.00 15.41 10.02
C ASP A 132 4.36 15.79 8.57
N ASP A 133 5.59 15.51 8.14
CA ASP A 133 6.13 15.81 6.82
C ASP A 133 5.96 14.68 5.80
N MET A 134 5.85 13.42 6.26
CA MET A 134 5.67 12.25 5.38
C MET A 134 4.24 12.16 4.84
N HIS A 135 4.08 11.86 3.56
CA HIS A 135 2.78 11.51 2.97
C HIS A 135 2.58 9.99 2.94
N MET A 136 1.39 9.51 3.32
CA MET A 136 1.04 8.10 3.31
C MET A 136 -0.14 7.87 2.37
N ILE A 137 -0.04 6.90 1.47
CA ILE A 137 -1.14 6.47 0.61
C ILE A 137 -1.49 5.03 0.91
N MET A 138 -2.76 4.73 1.15
CA MET A 138 -3.25 3.37 1.34
C MET A 138 -4.27 3.01 0.26
N THR A 139 -4.29 1.74 -0.15
CA THR A 139 -5.29 1.24 -1.11
C THR A 139 -5.94 -0.06 -0.64
N GLY A 140 -7.14 -0.34 -1.14
CA GLY A 140 -7.82 -1.63 -1.00
C GLY A 140 -9.28 -1.56 -1.42
N GLN A 141 -10.06 -2.60 -1.12
CA GLN A 141 -11.47 -2.65 -1.57
C GLN A 141 -12.41 -2.01 -0.54
N VAL A 142 -12.29 -2.43 0.72
CA VAL A 142 -13.12 -1.97 1.82
C VAL A 142 -12.28 -1.10 2.76
N ILE A 143 -12.92 -0.10 3.35
CA ILE A 143 -12.34 0.78 4.36
C ILE A 143 -13.20 0.70 5.63
N SER A 144 -12.56 0.66 6.80
CA SER A 144 -13.25 0.70 8.09
C SER A 144 -13.50 2.15 8.52
N ASP A 145 -14.49 2.35 9.40
CA ASP A 145 -14.81 3.67 9.96
C ASP A 145 -13.61 4.29 10.70
N GLY A 146 -12.83 3.48 11.43
CA GLY A 146 -11.66 3.94 12.16
C GLY A 146 -10.56 4.49 11.24
N ILE A 147 -10.33 3.83 10.10
CA ILE A 147 -9.37 4.29 9.08
C ILE A 147 -9.92 5.53 8.36
N MET A 148 -11.22 5.55 8.06
CA MET A 148 -11.86 6.70 7.42
C MET A 148 -11.77 7.95 8.28
N GLU A 149 -11.93 7.84 9.60
CA GLU A 149 -11.86 8.97 10.54
C GLU A 149 -10.44 9.54 10.66
N GLN A 150 -9.41 8.70 10.53
CA GLN A 150 -8.01 9.13 10.63
C GLN A 150 -7.40 9.62 9.31
N ALA A 151 -8.01 9.30 8.16
CA ALA A 151 -7.51 9.73 6.86
C ALA A 151 -7.84 11.20 6.58
N ASP A 152 -6.90 11.93 5.98
CA ASP A 152 -7.11 13.33 5.57
C ASP A 152 -7.92 13.43 4.28
N ASP A 153 -7.64 12.54 3.32
CA ASP A 153 -8.32 12.50 2.03
C ASP A 153 -8.75 11.06 1.69
N VAL A 154 -10.03 10.86 1.39
CA VAL A 154 -10.59 9.54 1.07
C VAL A 154 -11.30 9.58 -0.28
N TYR A 155 -10.91 8.68 -1.19
CA TYR A 155 -11.45 8.59 -2.54
C TYR A 155 -12.03 7.20 -2.79
N GLU A 156 -13.34 7.16 -3.08
CA GLU A 156 -13.99 5.95 -3.56
C GLU A 156 -13.90 5.86 -5.09
N ILE A 157 -13.35 4.75 -5.59
CA ILE A 157 -13.32 4.44 -7.01
C ILE A 157 -14.38 3.37 -7.29
N CYS A 158 -15.43 3.74 -8.04
CA CYS A 158 -16.54 2.86 -8.39
C CYS A 158 -16.59 2.57 -9.89
N ILE A 159 -17.08 1.39 -10.25
CA ILE A 159 -17.39 1.05 -11.65
C ILE A 159 -18.69 1.76 -12.04
N LYS A 160 -18.65 2.62 -13.07
CA LYS A 160 -19.87 3.22 -13.66
C LYS A 160 -20.31 2.53 -14.95
N LYS A 161 -19.37 1.93 -15.67
CA LYS A 161 -19.59 1.16 -16.89
C LYS A 161 -18.38 0.26 -17.10
N GLU A 162 -18.62 -1.01 -17.38
CA GLU A 162 -17.62 -2.00 -17.79
C GLU A 162 -18.17 -2.71 -19.04
N GLY A 163 -17.31 -3.03 -19.99
CA GLY A 163 -17.70 -3.56 -21.29
C GLY A 163 -16.68 -4.55 -21.82
#